data_AF-A0A2N6DYL4-F1
#
_entry.id   AF-A0A2N6DYL4-F1
#
_cell.length_a   1.000
_cell.length_b   1.000
_cell.length_c   1.000
_cell.angle_alpha   90.00
_cell.angle_beta   90.00
_cell.angle_gamma   90.00
#
_symmetry.space_group_name_H-M   'P 1'
#
loop_
_entity.id
_entity.type
_entity.pdbx_description
1 polymer ?
#
loop_
_entity_poly.entity_id
_entity_poly.type
_entity_poly.pdbx_seq_one_letter_code
_entity_poly.pdbx_strand_id
1 'polypeptide(L)'
;MPAPETVPKLFLNRFTVDKNAPFSRYLNRLEVEIGREDYRQLKRVELLEAPLPPGRFSEMEELTERILDSTQNLYNRDLLQNLQIRIYLEPETYRIYYRLPDKTVCFRPHWRETTLQHFFNTLPTATTDWQDCGRQLPGFSVRYLHDESGGALLLRRGEHRPDLPLLTATHGPYDPHTLEVTLLLLARDCGDTALINLGFAGREPLADESLALLRAWGIDLNPSNIDVIYPYVDRDGHPYCYKMERNLGRLVAELERPTPELLLDIHGCVGTSQEDHRIIVGLGGLPPYPVIDQLGRLEQSGETTLLFPHRALTHGLSFIRELSDEIYLQLCCQPDQCYQFAVLGRLQMVGRKISPKQDVASLLEGEERCYLPRENIRWLPGAGANALQRLEARKLQRDLLCLHVEIPTNIRRNMVLKYRELQIDSSLAASSL
;
A
#
# COMPACT_ATOMS: atom_id res chain seq x y z
N MET A 1 14.97 23.71 -27.39
CA MET A 1 13.99 22.84 -26.71
C MET A 1 14.78 21.75 -26.00
N PRO A 2 14.68 21.61 -24.67
CA PRO A 2 15.36 20.52 -23.98
C PRO A 2 14.72 19.17 -24.38
N ALA A 3 15.55 18.13 -24.47
CA ALA A 3 15.13 16.79 -24.85
C ALA A 3 14.18 16.18 -23.81
N PRO A 4 13.24 15.28 -24.19
CA PRO A 4 12.37 14.59 -23.25
C PRO A 4 13.22 13.79 -22.26
N GLU A 5 12.98 14.00 -20.96
CA GLU A 5 13.65 13.25 -19.89
C GLU A 5 13.24 11.78 -20.00
N THR A 6 14.24 10.90 -20.11
CA THR A 6 14.05 9.46 -20.27
C THR A 6 14.07 8.82 -18.89
N VAL A 7 13.10 7.93 -18.62
CA VAL A 7 12.99 7.11 -17.40
C VAL A 7 14.37 6.76 -16.84
N PRO A 8 14.70 7.13 -15.58
CA PRO A 8 15.95 6.70 -14.96
C PRO A 8 16.04 5.18 -15.00
N LYS A 9 17.15 4.64 -15.53
CA LYS A 9 17.33 3.20 -15.82
C LYS A 9 17.08 2.26 -14.62
N LEU A 10 17.05 2.79 -13.40
CA LEU A 10 16.72 2.07 -12.18
C LEU A 10 15.23 1.69 -12.08
N PHE A 11 14.33 2.52 -12.63
CA PHE A 11 12.88 2.26 -12.66
C PHE A 11 12.46 1.44 -13.89
N LEU A 12 13.36 1.33 -14.88
CA LEU A 12 13.25 0.33 -15.94
C LEU A 12 13.73 -1.01 -15.37
N ASN A 13 12.87 -1.68 -14.63
CA ASN A 13 13.15 -3.04 -14.23
C ASN A 13 13.16 -3.94 -15.48
N ARG A 14 14.36 -4.25 -15.99
CA ARG A 14 14.54 -5.22 -17.09
C ARG A 14 14.50 -6.65 -16.54
N PHE A 15 13.50 -6.96 -15.73
CA PHE A 15 13.33 -8.30 -15.20
C PHE A 15 13.01 -9.22 -16.38
N THR A 16 14.03 -9.94 -16.85
CA THR A 16 13.87 -10.95 -17.88
C THR A 16 13.64 -12.25 -17.13
N VAL A 17 12.40 -12.72 -17.14
CA VAL A 17 12.07 -14.04 -16.60
C VAL A 17 12.68 -15.06 -17.53
N ASP A 18 13.51 -15.95 -16.99
CA ASP A 18 13.96 -17.12 -17.74
C ASP A 18 12.73 -17.94 -18.13
N LYS A 19 12.45 -18.02 -19.44
CA LYS A 19 11.31 -18.77 -19.98
C LYS A 19 11.39 -20.26 -19.66
N ASN A 20 12.59 -20.79 -19.40
CA ASN A 20 12.84 -22.17 -19.02
C ASN A 20 12.85 -22.38 -17.51
N ALA A 21 12.89 -21.30 -16.72
CA ALA A 21 12.88 -21.35 -15.27
C ALA A 21 11.97 -20.26 -14.66
N PRO A 22 10.68 -20.19 -15.06
CA PRO A 22 9.75 -19.13 -14.67
C PRO A 22 9.37 -19.14 -13.18
N PHE A 23 9.97 -20.03 -12.36
CA PHE A 23 9.71 -20.20 -10.92
C PHE A 23 10.94 -20.24 -10.01
N SER A 24 12.17 -20.16 -10.53
CA SER A 24 13.38 -20.01 -9.72
C SER A 24 13.78 -18.54 -9.51
N ARG A 25 13.60 -18.05 -8.28
CA ARG A 25 14.00 -16.72 -7.75
C ARG A 25 13.13 -15.53 -8.18
N TYR A 26 12.04 -15.30 -7.45
CA TYR A 26 11.22 -14.10 -7.55
C TYR A 26 11.20 -13.39 -6.20
N LEU A 27 11.62 -12.12 -6.16
CA LEU A 27 11.45 -11.23 -4.99
C LEU A 27 10.00 -11.24 -4.47
N ASN A 28 9.03 -11.49 -5.36
CA ASN A 28 7.59 -11.48 -5.09
C ASN A 28 7.05 -12.82 -4.55
N ARG A 29 7.81 -13.92 -4.67
CA ARG A 29 7.44 -15.20 -4.04
C ARG A 29 8.10 -15.37 -2.68
N LEU A 30 9.07 -14.53 -2.32
CA LEU A 30 9.58 -14.45 -0.94
C LEU A 30 8.45 -14.12 0.04
N GLU A 31 7.43 -13.37 -0.37
CA GLU A 31 6.28 -13.05 0.46
C GLU A 31 5.43 -14.27 0.83
N VAL A 32 5.22 -15.13 -0.16
CA VAL A 32 4.51 -16.40 -0.02
C VAL A 32 5.41 -17.47 0.62
N GLU A 33 6.70 -17.51 0.28
CA GLU A 33 7.64 -18.56 0.71
C GLU A 33 8.22 -18.31 2.10
N ILE A 34 8.63 -17.07 2.41
CA ILE A 34 9.15 -16.65 3.73
C ILE A 34 7.98 -16.31 4.66
N GLY A 35 7.07 -15.45 4.19
CA GLY A 35 5.93 -14.97 4.99
C GLY A 35 4.81 -16.01 5.14
N ARG A 36 4.73 -17.02 4.27
CA ARG A 36 3.62 -18.01 4.22
C ARG A 36 2.25 -17.37 4.05
N GLU A 37 2.17 -16.16 3.50
CA GLU A 37 0.90 -15.42 3.38
C GLU A 37 -0.13 -16.20 2.56
N ASP A 38 -1.34 -16.31 3.10
CA ASP A 38 -2.45 -17.00 2.45
C ASP A 38 -3.30 -15.98 1.69
N TYR A 39 -3.07 -15.92 0.39
CA TYR A 39 -3.74 -14.97 -0.50
C TYR A 39 -4.98 -15.55 -1.18
N ARG A 40 -5.45 -16.75 -0.79
CA ARG A 40 -6.61 -17.41 -1.40
C ARG A 40 -7.89 -16.59 -1.31
N GLN A 41 -7.98 -15.69 -0.34
CA GLN A 41 -9.15 -14.84 -0.15
C GLN A 41 -9.07 -13.50 -0.90
N LEU A 42 -7.91 -13.12 -1.45
CA LEU A 42 -7.75 -11.84 -2.16
C LEU A 42 -8.50 -11.80 -3.48
N LYS A 43 -8.09 -12.68 -4.40
CA LYS A 43 -8.62 -12.78 -5.76
C LYS A 43 -9.02 -14.19 -6.10
N ARG A 44 -10.13 -14.31 -6.81
CA ARG A 44 -10.56 -15.56 -7.44
C ARG A 44 -10.48 -15.43 -8.95
N VAL A 45 -10.02 -16.48 -9.61
CA VAL A 45 -10.03 -16.58 -11.07
C VAL A 45 -11.16 -17.50 -11.50
N GLU A 46 -11.94 -17.04 -12.47
CA GLU A 46 -13.10 -17.76 -12.98
C GLU A 46 -13.01 -17.81 -14.50
N LEU A 47 -13.05 -19.01 -15.08
CA LEU A 47 -13.26 -19.17 -16.51
C LEU A 47 -14.76 -19.08 -16.79
N LEU A 48 -15.17 -18.15 -17.65
CA LEU A 48 -16.58 -18.02 -18.00
C LEU A 48 -16.99 -19.18 -18.92
N GLU A 49 -18.16 -19.76 -18.66
CA GLU A 49 -18.71 -20.90 -19.42
C GLU A 49 -18.89 -20.57 -20.91
N ALA A 50 -19.19 -19.30 -21.21
CA ALA A 50 -19.21 -18.76 -22.57
C ALA A 50 -18.46 -17.41 -22.60
N PRO A 51 -17.77 -17.08 -23.71
CA PRO A 51 -17.20 -15.75 -23.89
C PRO A 51 -18.26 -14.66 -23.76
N LEU A 52 -17.93 -13.55 -23.10
CA LEU A 52 -18.87 -12.44 -23.02
C LEU A 52 -19.17 -11.90 -24.42
N PRO A 53 -20.43 -11.51 -24.70
CA PRO A 53 -20.78 -10.93 -25.99
C PRO A 53 -20.05 -9.58 -26.17
N PRO A 54 -19.68 -9.20 -27.41
CA PRO A 54 -18.93 -7.97 -27.67
C PRO A 54 -19.52 -6.70 -27.05
N GLY A 55 -20.87 -6.59 -26.97
CA GLY A 55 -21.56 -5.46 -26.38
C GLY A 55 -21.34 -5.28 -24.87
N ARG A 56 -20.99 -6.35 -24.13
CA ARG A 56 -20.66 -6.23 -22.70
C ARG A 56 -19.29 -5.59 -22.49
N PHE A 57 -18.34 -5.85 -23.38
CA PHE A 57 -17.02 -5.22 -23.30
C PHE A 57 -17.04 -3.72 -23.61
N SER A 58 -18.02 -3.22 -24.38
CA SER A 58 -18.16 -1.78 -24.63
C SER A 58 -18.66 -0.98 -23.42
N GLU A 59 -19.19 -1.65 -22.39
CA GLU A 59 -19.60 -1.05 -21.12
C GLU A 59 -18.44 -1.01 -20.11
N MET A 60 -17.29 -1.59 -20.45
CA MET A 60 -16.11 -1.71 -19.58
C MET A 60 -14.98 -0.78 -20.04
N GLU A 61 -14.09 -0.42 -19.12
CA GLU A 61 -12.88 0.32 -19.45
C GLU A 61 -11.85 -0.64 -20.05
N GLU A 62 -11.42 -0.38 -21.29
CA GLU A 62 -10.35 -1.14 -21.94
C GLU A 62 -8.99 -0.68 -21.41
N LEU A 63 -8.24 -1.60 -20.81
CA LEU A 63 -6.99 -1.29 -20.12
C LEU A 63 -5.74 -1.77 -20.87
N THR A 64 -5.88 -2.49 -21.99
CA THR A 64 -4.79 -3.27 -22.58
C THR A 64 -3.59 -2.41 -22.96
N GLU A 65 -3.80 -1.33 -23.71
CA GLU A 65 -2.68 -0.48 -24.16
C GLU A 65 -2.00 0.20 -22.97
N ARG A 66 -2.78 0.72 -22.01
CA ARG A 66 -2.25 1.31 -20.77
C ARG A 66 -1.38 0.32 -20.01
N ILE A 67 -1.82 -0.93 -19.93
CA ILE A 67 -1.15 -2.05 -19.27
C ILE A 67 0.15 -2.40 -20.00
N LEU A 68 0.11 -2.56 -21.32
CA LEU A 68 1.27 -2.94 -22.11
C LEU A 68 2.37 -1.86 -22.10
N ASP A 69 1.95 -0.58 -22.09
CA ASP A 69 2.85 0.57 -22.06
C ASP A 69 3.56 0.74 -20.70
N SER A 70 2.89 0.36 -19.62
CA SER A 70 3.32 0.70 -18.26
C SER A 70 3.90 -0.45 -17.45
N THR A 71 3.66 -1.70 -17.88
CA THR A 71 4.11 -2.87 -17.13
C THR A 71 5.63 -3.02 -17.11
N GLN A 72 6.16 -3.26 -15.92
CA GLN A 72 7.58 -3.60 -15.70
C GLN A 72 7.84 -5.11 -15.86
N ASN A 73 6.81 -5.94 -16.03
CA ASN A 73 6.94 -7.38 -16.21
C ASN A 73 6.91 -7.72 -17.71
N LEU A 74 8.10 -7.74 -18.33
CA LEU A 74 8.26 -8.01 -19.76
C LEU A 74 7.72 -9.39 -20.16
N TYR A 75 7.80 -10.39 -19.28
CA TYR A 75 7.23 -11.72 -19.53
C TYR A 75 5.71 -11.68 -19.66
N ASN A 76 5.02 -11.05 -18.69
CA ASN A 76 3.56 -10.91 -18.76
C ASN A 76 3.17 -10.06 -19.98
N ARG A 77 3.91 -9.00 -20.28
CA ARG A 77 3.66 -8.18 -21.48
C ARG A 77 3.73 -9.00 -22.77
N ASP A 78 4.83 -9.71 -22.97
CA ASP A 78 5.04 -10.55 -24.16
C ASP A 78 3.96 -11.64 -24.23
N LEU A 79 3.60 -12.23 -23.08
CA LEU A 79 2.57 -13.26 -23.01
C LEU A 79 1.17 -12.70 -23.35
N LEU A 80 0.80 -11.54 -22.83
CA LEU A 80 -0.46 -10.85 -23.17
C LEU A 80 -0.56 -10.61 -24.68
N GLN A 81 0.53 -10.15 -25.30
CA GLN A 81 0.59 -9.92 -26.74
C GLN A 81 0.51 -11.23 -27.54
N ASN A 82 1.28 -12.26 -27.15
CA ASN A 82 1.32 -13.56 -27.84
C ASN A 82 -0.01 -14.30 -27.76
N LEU A 83 -0.68 -14.26 -26.61
CA LEU A 83 -2.00 -14.87 -26.40
C LEU A 83 -3.14 -13.99 -26.90
N GLN A 84 -2.84 -12.80 -27.45
CA GLN A 84 -3.83 -11.83 -27.92
C GLN A 84 -4.88 -11.48 -26.84
N ILE A 85 -4.43 -11.39 -25.59
CA ILE A 85 -5.30 -11.06 -24.46
C ILE A 85 -5.63 -9.57 -24.51
N ARG A 86 -6.92 -9.25 -24.43
CA ARG A 86 -7.42 -7.91 -24.13
C ARG A 86 -7.95 -7.84 -22.71
N ILE A 87 -7.61 -6.78 -21.99
CA ILE A 87 -7.92 -6.58 -20.59
C ILE A 87 -8.97 -5.49 -20.45
N TYR A 88 -10.02 -5.79 -19.70
CA TYR A 88 -11.13 -4.89 -19.45
C TYR A 88 -11.38 -4.78 -17.94
N LEU A 89 -11.68 -3.58 -17.44
CA LEU A 89 -12.12 -3.33 -16.08
C LEU A 89 -13.61 -3.01 -16.07
N GLU A 90 -14.39 -3.71 -15.26
CA GLU A 90 -15.76 -3.35 -14.92
C GLU A 90 -15.73 -2.39 -13.71
N PRO A 91 -15.95 -1.07 -13.90
CA PRO A 91 -15.66 -0.09 -12.85
C PRO A 91 -16.53 -0.27 -11.60
N GLU A 92 -17.81 -0.64 -11.79
CA GLU A 92 -18.80 -0.78 -10.71
C GLU A 92 -18.41 -1.84 -9.67
N THR A 93 -17.92 -2.99 -10.14
CA THR A 93 -17.58 -4.15 -9.29
C THR A 93 -16.08 -4.28 -9.06
N TYR A 94 -15.29 -3.54 -9.84
CA TYR A 94 -13.84 -3.63 -9.93
C TYR A 94 -13.33 -5.01 -10.41
N ARG A 95 -14.14 -5.73 -11.18
CA ARG A 95 -13.75 -7.01 -11.80
C ARG A 95 -12.92 -6.77 -13.04
N ILE A 96 -11.93 -7.62 -13.26
CA ILE A 96 -11.04 -7.52 -14.42
C ILE A 96 -11.29 -8.72 -15.32
N TYR A 97 -11.53 -8.47 -16.60
CA TYR A 97 -11.81 -9.48 -17.61
C TYR A 97 -10.66 -9.58 -18.60
N TYR A 98 -10.12 -10.78 -18.74
CA TYR A 98 -9.13 -11.13 -19.74
C TYR A 98 -9.87 -11.82 -20.87
N ARG A 99 -10.02 -11.12 -21.99
CA ARG A 99 -10.62 -11.63 -23.21
C ARG A 99 -9.53 -12.22 -24.09
N LEU A 100 -9.59 -13.53 -24.27
CA LEU A 100 -8.79 -14.28 -25.25
C LEU A 100 -9.62 -14.50 -26.53
N PRO A 101 -9.00 -14.98 -27.63
CA PRO A 101 -9.74 -15.27 -28.87
C PRO A 101 -10.90 -16.25 -28.70
N ASP A 102 -10.74 -17.25 -27.84
CA ASP A 102 -11.68 -18.38 -27.66
C ASP A 102 -12.33 -18.43 -26.27
N LYS A 103 -11.86 -17.65 -25.30
CA LYS A 103 -12.32 -17.73 -23.91
C LYS A 103 -12.28 -16.38 -23.20
N THR A 104 -12.93 -16.30 -22.05
CA THR A 104 -12.88 -15.12 -21.18
C THR A 104 -12.64 -15.56 -19.75
N VAL A 105 -11.65 -14.96 -19.11
CA VAL A 105 -11.33 -15.18 -17.69
C VAL A 105 -11.68 -13.94 -16.90
N CYS A 106 -12.36 -14.11 -15.78
CA CYS A 106 -12.69 -13.06 -14.82
C CYS A 106 -11.77 -13.18 -13.60
N PHE A 107 -11.18 -12.05 -13.21
CA PHE A 107 -10.46 -11.88 -11.96
C PHE A 107 -11.36 -11.08 -11.02
N ARG A 108 -11.88 -11.78 -10.02
CA ARG A 108 -12.82 -11.24 -9.05
C ARG A 108 -12.05 -10.78 -7.80
N PRO A 109 -12.19 -9.50 -7.38
CA PRO A 109 -11.54 -8.98 -6.17
C PRO A 109 -12.33 -9.45 -4.92
N HIS A 110 -12.26 -10.75 -4.64
CA HIS A 110 -13.10 -11.42 -3.64
C HIS A 110 -12.99 -10.78 -2.25
N TRP A 111 -11.79 -10.39 -1.83
CA TRP A 111 -11.59 -9.73 -0.55
C TRP A 111 -12.30 -8.36 -0.49
N ARG A 112 -12.14 -7.54 -1.53
CA ARG A 112 -12.81 -6.23 -1.63
C ARG A 112 -14.32 -6.40 -1.53
N GLU A 113 -14.89 -7.31 -2.31
CA GLU A 113 -16.33 -7.55 -2.30
C GLU A 113 -16.81 -7.99 -0.92
N THR A 114 -16.09 -8.92 -0.28
CA THR A 114 -16.41 -9.42 1.07
C THR A 114 -16.33 -8.29 2.11
N THR A 115 -15.28 -7.48 2.06
CA THR A 115 -15.08 -6.32 2.95
C THR A 115 -16.23 -5.32 2.82
N LEU A 116 -16.58 -4.95 1.59
CA LEU A 116 -17.68 -4.01 1.38
C LEU A 116 -19.02 -4.62 1.81
N GLN A 117 -19.26 -5.90 1.51
CA GLN A 117 -20.46 -6.58 2.01
C GLN A 117 -20.53 -6.62 3.53
N HIS A 118 -19.40 -6.75 4.24
CA HIS A 118 -19.36 -6.71 5.70
C HIS A 118 -19.75 -5.34 6.27
N PHE A 119 -19.37 -4.24 5.62
CA PHE A 119 -19.73 -2.89 6.08
C PHE A 119 -21.12 -2.44 5.60
N PHE A 120 -21.56 -2.83 4.40
CA PHE A 120 -22.76 -2.31 3.75
C PHE A 120 -23.89 -3.34 3.59
N ASN A 121 -23.70 -4.58 4.02
CA ASN A 121 -24.61 -5.73 3.79
C ASN A 121 -24.91 -6.03 2.30
N THR A 122 -24.30 -5.27 1.39
CA THR A 122 -24.44 -5.31 -0.05
C THR A 122 -23.11 -4.87 -0.67
N LEU A 123 -22.92 -5.12 -1.97
CA LEU A 123 -21.77 -4.56 -2.69
C LEU A 123 -22.16 -3.20 -3.26
N PRO A 124 -21.71 -2.07 -2.70
CA PRO A 124 -22.02 -0.77 -3.24
C PRO A 124 -21.32 -0.58 -4.58
N THR A 125 -22.09 -0.14 -5.58
CA THR A 125 -21.61 0.22 -6.93
C THR A 125 -21.63 1.74 -7.18
N ALA A 126 -22.16 2.51 -6.22
CA ALA A 126 -22.24 3.97 -6.26
C ALA A 126 -21.93 4.55 -4.88
N THR A 127 -21.58 5.83 -4.83
CA THR A 127 -21.32 6.54 -3.57
C THR A 127 -22.51 6.40 -2.62
N THR A 128 -22.26 5.99 -1.39
CA THR A 128 -23.28 5.86 -0.35
C THR A 128 -23.34 7.11 0.51
N ASP A 129 -24.41 7.22 1.30
CA ASP A 129 -24.44 8.09 2.47
C ASP A 129 -23.58 7.51 3.61
N TRP A 130 -23.36 8.32 4.64
CA TRP A 130 -22.78 7.85 5.90
C TRP A 130 -23.78 6.96 6.64
N GLN A 131 -23.31 5.79 7.06
CA GLN A 131 -24.09 4.83 7.84
C GLN A 131 -23.28 4.33 9.03
N ASP A 132 -23.94 3.77 10.04
CA ASP A 132 -23.27 3.20 11.20
C ASP A 132 -22.47 1.94 10.83
N CYS A 133 -21.25 1.79 11.36
CA CYS A 133 -20.43 0.59 11.12
C CYS A 133 -20.97 -0.65 11.86
N GLY A 134 -21.88 -0.46 12.81
CA GLY A 134 -22.44 -1.51 13.64
C GLY A 134 -21.37 -2.25 14.43
N ARG A 135 -21.49 -3.57 14.46
CA ARG A 135 -20.59 -4.46 15.21
C ARG A 135 -19.17 -4.51 14.64
N GLN A 136 -18.97 -4.09 13.38
CA GLN A 136 -17.64 -4.11 12.78
C GLN A 136 -16.71 -3.11 13.44
N LEU A 137 -17.22 -1.91 13.75
CA LEU A 137 -16.45 -0.89 14.43
C LEU A 137 -17.41 0.05 15.21
N PRO A 138 -17.82 -0.32 16.43
CA PRO A 138 -18.79 0.45 17.20
C PRO A 138 -18.34 1.90 17.45
N GLY A 139 -19.26 2.85 17.28
CA GLY A 139 -18.96 4.28 17.47
C GLY A 139 -18.34 4.97 16.24
N PHE A 140 -18.32 4.28 15.09
CA PHE A 140 -17.84 4.83 13.83
C PHE A 140 -18.93 4.78 12.76
N SER A 141 -18.85 5.71 11.81
CA SER A 141 -19.65 5.72 10.59
C SER A 141 -18.78 5.38 9.39
N VAL A 142 -19.37 4.71 8.41
CA VAL A 142 -18.73 4.29 7.17
C VAL A 142 -19.45 4.89 5.97
N ARG A 143 -18.67 5.19 4.91
CA ARG A 143 -19.16 5.63 3.61
C ARG A 143 -18.33 5.01 2.51
N TYR A 144 -18.98 4.56 1.44
CA TYR A 144 -18.29 4.17 0.22
C TYR A 144 -18.33 5.35 -0.75
N LEU A 145 -17.17 5.76 -1.24
CA LEU A 145 -17.02 6.81 -2.25
C LEU A 145 -16.66 6.14 -3.59
N HIS A 146 -17.55 6.21 -4.57
CA HIS A 146 -17.29 5.63 -5.89
C HIS A 146 -16.28 6.46 -6.69
N ASP A 147 -15.42 5.78 -7.44
CA ASP A 147 -14.43 6.38 -8.34
C ASP A 147 -14.01 5.40 -9.47
N GLU A 148 -13.12 5.86 -10.36
CA GLU A 148 -12.57 5.14 -11.50
C GLU A 148 -11.64 3.95 -11.16
N SER A 149 -11.49 3.63 -9.88
CA SER A 149 -10.47 2.72 -9.37
C SER A 149 -10.98 1.86 -8.20
N GLY A 150 -12.24 1.43 -8.28
CA GLY A 150 -12.85 0.54 -7.28
C GLY A 150 -13.37 1.23 -6.02
N GLY A 151 -13.38 2.56 -5.97
CA GLY A 151 -13.90 3.35 -4.85
C GLY A 151 -13.06 3.32 -3.57
N ALA A 152 -13.39 4.19 -2.63
CA ALA A 152 -12.74 4.33 -1.33
C ALA A 152 -13.72 4.01 -0.21
N LEU A 153 -13.25 3.28 0.80
CA LEU A 153 -13.95 3.14 2.07
C LEU A 153 -13.50 4.30 2.96
N LEU A 154 -14.44 5.07 3.47
CA LEU A 154 -14.16 6.15 4.41
C LEU A 154 -14.77 5.74 5.74
N LEU A 155 -13.99 5.78 6.82
CA LEU A 155 -14.49 5.62 8.18
C LEU A 155 -14.29 6.93 8.91
N ARG A 156 -15.29 7.40 9.66
CA ARG A 156 -15.17 8.54 10.57
C ARG A 156 -15.71 8.19 11.94
N ARG A 157 -15.18 8.82 12.99
CA ARG A 157 -15.78 8.72 14.33
C ARG A 157 -17.20 9.31 14.30
N GLY A 158 -18.11 8.63 15.01
CA GLY A 158 -19.48 9.08 15.21
C GLY A 158 -19.56 10.40 16.00
N GLU A 159 -20.78 10.85 16.31
CA GLU A 159 -21.05 12.19 16.87
C GLU A 159 -20.41 12.48 18.22
N HIS A 160 -19.89 11.47 18.93
CA HIS A 160 -19.27 11.65 20.25
C HIS A 160 -17.86 12.28 20.22
N ARG A 161 -17.18 12.30 19.06
CA ARG A 161 -15.88 13.00 18.87
C ARG A 161 -15.78 13.58 17.45
N PRO A 162 -16.57 14.62 17.13
CA PRO A 162 -16.65 15.18 15.78
C PRO A 162 -15.43 16.01 15.37
N ASP A 163 -14.54 16.31 16.30
CA ASP A 163 -13.39 17.20 16.07
C ASP A 163 -12.20 16.48 15.41
N LEU A 164 -12.31 15.17 15.24
CA LEU A 164 -11.21 14.31 14.86
C LEU A 164 -11.44 13.75 13.45
N PRO A 165 -10.62 14.12 12.46
CA PRO A 165 -10.67 13.50 11.15
C PRO A 165 -10.22 12.06 11.22
N LEU A 166 -10.94 11.20 10.51
CA LEU A 166 -10.47 9.86 10.24
C LEU A 166 -10.83 9.53 8.80
N LEU A 167 -9.87 9.02 8.06
CA LEU A 167 -10.07 8.38 6.76
C LEU A 167 -9.27 7.11 6.82
N THR A 168 -9.92 5.97 6.58
CA THR A 168 -9.25 4.67 6.56
C THR A 168 -9.72 3.87 5.35
N ALA A 169 -8.76 3.44 4.53
CA ALA A 169 -8.93 2.53 3.38
C ALA A 169 -9.38 3.18 2.05
N THR A 170 -8.48 3.95 1.43
CA THR A 170 -8.72 4.62 0.14
C THR A 170 -8.35 3.79 -1.10
N HIS A 171 -7.85 2.56 -0.95
CA HIS A 171 -7.30 1.78 -2.07
C HIS A 171 -8.27 0.73 -2.64
N GLY A 172 -8.27 0.60 -3.98
CA GLY A 172 -9.26 -0.13 -4.77
C GLY A 172 -9.23 -1.66 -4.67
N PRO A 173 -8.13 -2.27 -4.23
CA PRO A 173 -8.15 -3.55 -3.53
C PRO A 173 -7.48 -3.39 -2.16
N TYR A 174 -8.22 -3.66 -1.09
CA TYR A 174 -7.72 -3.51 0.28
C TYR A 174 -6.70 -4.63 0.58
N ASP A 175 -5.54 -4.33 1.18
CA ASP A 175 -4.77 -5.40 1.85
C ASP A 175 -5.58 -5.83 3.07
N PRO A 176 -6.03 -7.10 3.16
CA PRO A 176 -6.77 -7.57 4.32
C PRO A 176 -6.05 -7.28 5.62
N HIS A 177 -4.75 -7.56 5.63
CA HIS A 177 -3.95 -7.49 6.83
C HIS A 177 -3.76 -6.03 7.29
N THR A 178 -3.51 -5.09 6.37
CA THR A 178 -3.37 -3.67 6.71
C THR A 178 -4.71 -3.04 7.10
N LEU A 179 -5.83 -3.46 6.49
CA LEU A 179 -7.17 -3.04 6.91
C LEU A 179 -7.50 -3.54 8.32
N GLU A 180 -7.34 -4.83 8.60
CA GLU A 180 -7.61 -5.42 9.92
C GLU A 180 -6.72 -4.80 11.02
N VAL A 181 -5.44 -4.54 10.73
CA VAL A 181 -4.53 -3.79 11.63
C VAL A 181 -5.09 -2.40 11.93
N THR A 182 -5.59 -1.71 10.90
CA THR A 182 -6.17 -0.38 11.06
C THR A 182 -7.43 -0.42 11.89
N LEU A 183 -8.35 -1.34 11.61
CA LEU A 183 -9.58 -1.52 12.40
C LEU A 183 -9.29 -1.84 13.87
N LEU A 184 -8.27 -2.66 14.15
CA LEU A 184 -7.82 -2.93 15.52
C LEU A 184 -7.38 -1.66 16.23
N LEU A 185 -6.57 -0.83 15.57
CA LEU A 185 -6.05 0.39 16.15
C LEU A 185 -7.19 1.38 16.45
N LEU A 186 -8.12 1.53 15.52
CA LEU A 186 -9.32 2.34 15.72
C LEU A 186 -10.18 1.83 16.88
N ALA A 187 -10.39 0.52 16.98
CA ALA A 187 -11.17 -0.10 18.04
C ALA A 187 -10.55 0.08 19.43
N ARG A 188 -9.23 0.29 19.50
CA ARG A 188 -8.49 0.56 20.76
C ARG A 188 -8.34 2.05 21.05
N ASP A 189 -9.00 2.91 20.29
CA ASP A 189 -8.80 4.36 20.32
C ASP A 189 -7.35 4.81 20.09
N CYS A 190 -6.53 3.94 19.48
CA CYS A 190 -5.22 4.30 18.98
C CYS A 190 -5.45 5.05 17.66
N GLY A 191 -5.06 6.34 17.58
CA GLY A 191 -5.13 7.10 16.33
C GLY A 191 -6.10 8.28 16.32
N ASP A 192 -6.43 8.82 17.50
CA ASP A 192 -7.39 9.92 17.69
C ASP A 192 -7.22 11.11 16.73
N THR A 193 -6.03 11.43 16.21
CA THR A 193 -5.85 12.58 15.28
C THR A 193 -5.20 12.21 13.94
N ALA A 194 -5.16 10.91 13.60
CA ALA A 194 -4.43 10.43 12.44
C ALA A 194 -5.36 10.09 11.28
N LEU A 195 -4.99 10.55 10.09
CA LEU A 195 -5.52 10.00 8.86
C LEU A 195 -4.76 8.73 8.52
N ILE A 196 -5.44 7.59 8.36
CA ILE A 196 -4.78 6.31 8.09
C ILE A 196 -4.98 5.93 6.62
N ASN A 197 -3.94 6.13 5.81
CA ASN A 197 -3.91 5.52 4.49
C ASN A 197 -3.58 4.04 4.60
N LEU A 198 -4.32 3.21 3.87
CA LEU A 198 -3.92 1.84 3.61
C LEU A 198 -3.20 1.82 2.29
N GLY A 199 -1.89 1.88 2.35
CA GLY A 199 -1.06 1.60 1.22
C GLY A 199 -1.07 0.11 0.91
N PHE A 200 -1.48 -0.24 -0.30
CA PHE A 200 -1.20 -1.56 -0.82
C PHE A 200 0.17 -1.52 -1.48
N ALA A 201 1.09 -2.42 -1.10
CA ALA A 201 2.39 -2.57 -1.73
C ALA A 201 2.26 -3.22 -3.13
N GLY A 202 1.42 -2.65 -4.00
CA GLY A 202 1.33 -2.86 -5.45
C GLY A 202 1.34 -4.28 -6.03
N ARG A 203 1.17 -5.33 -5.22
CA ARG A 203 1.35 -6.73 -5.64
C ARG A 203 0.33 -7.62 -4.94
N GLU A 204 -0.83 -7.89 -5.53
CA GLU A 204 -1.72 -8.93 -5.01
C GLU A 204 -1.32 -10.25 -5.68
N PRO A 205 -0.47 -11.07 -5.05
CA PRO A 205 -0.12 -12.35 -5.64
C PRO A 205 -1.39 -13.20 -5.77
N LEU A 206 -1.54 -13.86 -6.90
CA LEU A 206 -2.51 -14.94 -7.00
C LEU A 206 -2.09 -16.10 -6.10
N ALA A 207 -3.07 -16.70 -5.44
CA ALA A 207 -2.87 -17.97 -4.76
C ALA A 207 -2.47 -19.09 -5.72
N ASP A 208 -1.73 -20.09 -5.20
CA ASP A 208 -1.22 -21.21 -5.97
C ASP A 208 -2.34 -21.99 -6.68
N GLU A 209 -3.54 -22.09 -6.07
CA GLU A 209 -4.70 -22.73 -6.68
C GLU A 209 -5.22 -21.95 -7.90
N SER A 210 -5.29 -20.62 -7.80
CA SER A 210 -5.67 -19.76 -8.93
C SER A 210 -4.68 -19.89 -10.08
N LEU A 211 -3.39 -20.01 -9.78
CA LEU A 211 -2.38 -20.26 -10.80
C LEU A 211 -2.53 -21.63 -11.44
N ALA A 212 -2.78 -22.67 -10.66
CA ALA A 212 -3.01 -24.01 -11.16
C ALA A 212 -4.21 -24.04 -12.13
N LEU A 213 -5.29 -23.31 -11.80
CA LEU A 213 -6.45 -23.14 -12.68
C LEU A 213 -6.09 -22.45 -13.99
N LEU A 214 -5.40 -21.30 -13.93
CA LEU A 214 -4.98 -20.56 -15.14
C LEU A 214 -4.12 -21.44 -16.06
N ARG A 215 -3.15 -22.18 -15.51
CA ARG A 215 -2.32 -23.13 -16.27
C ARG A 215 -3.15 -24.25 -16.90
N ALA A 216 -4.11 -24.82 -16.15
CA ALA A 216 -5.02 -25.82 -16.68
C ALA A 216 -5.87 -25.29 -17.85
N TRP A 217 -6.10 -23.98 -17.91
CA TRP A 217 -6.80 -23.30 -19.02
C TRP A 217 -5.87 -22.83 -20.15
N GLY A 218 -4.55 -23.10 -20.05
CA GLY A 218 -3.53 -22.70 -21.03
C GLY A 218 -3.08 -21.24 -20.91
N ILE A 219 -3.23 -20.63 -19.73
CA ILE A 219 -2.89 -19.23 -19.45
C ILE A 219 -1.74 -19.21 -18.42
N ASP A 220 -0.50 -19.27 -18.90
CA ASP A 220 0.69 -19.33 -18.04
C ASP A 220 1.16 -17.95 -17.54
N LEU A 221 0.23 -17.14 -17.02
CA LEU A 221 0.57 -15.82 -16.47
C LEU A 221 1.50 -15.94 -15.24
N ASN A 222 2.43 -15.00 -15.11
CA ASN A 222 3.25 -14.91 -13.90
C ASN A 222 2.40 -14.39 -12.74
N PRO A 223 2.31 -15.12 -11.60
CA PRO A 223 1.51 -14.75 -10.42
C PRO A 223 1.82 -13.40 -9.84
N SER A 224 3.08 -12.98 -10.00
CA SER A 224 3.67 -11.97 -9.15
C SER A 224 3.37 -10.54 -9.58
N ASN A 225 2.66 -10.35 -10.70
CA ASN A 225 2.30 -9.05 -11.28
C ASN A 225 1.10 -9.18 -12.25
N ILE A 226 0.04 -9.91 -11.87
CA ILE A 226 -1.22 -9.83 -12.63
C ILE A 226 -1.95 -8.50 -12.36
N ASP A 227 -1.45 -7.71 -11.40
CA ASP A 227 -1.75 -6.29 -11.26
C ASP A 227 -0.96 -5.45 -12.25
N VAL A 228 -1.35 -5.58 -13.52
CA VAL A 228 -0.86 -4.67 -14.55
C VAL A 228 -1.50 -3.27 -14.44
N ILE A 229 -2.37 -3.06 -13.44
CA ILE A 229 -3.19 -1.85 -13.29
C ILE A 229 -2.43 -0.73 -12.54
N TYR A 230 -1.29 -1.03 -11.92
CA TYR A 230 -0.48 -0.04 -11.21
C TYR A 230 0.93 0.05 -11.79
N PRO A 231 1.22 1.06 -12.64
CA PRO A 231 2.59 1.43 -12.90
C PRO A 231 3.20 1.94 -11.58
N TYR A 232 4.41 1.53 -11.22
CA TYR A 232 5.16 2.25 -10.19
C TYR A 232 5.75 3.54 -10.73
N VAL A 233 5.87 3.66 -12.05
CA VAL A 233 6.28 4.87 -12.77
C VAL A 233 5.53 4.96 -14.10
N ASP A 234 5.17 6.17 -14.56
CA ASP A 234 4.68 6.38 -15.92
C ASP A 234 5.79 6.13 -16.97
N ARG A 235 5.41 6.25 -18.25
CA ARG A 235 6.32 6.11 -19.40
C ARG A 235 7.47 7.13 -19.42
N ASP A 236 7.36 8.21 -18.66
CA ASP A 236 8.35 9.27 -18.54
C ASP A 236 9.22 9.10 -17.28
N GLY A 237 8.88 8.14 -16.41
CA GLY A 237 9.65 7.76 -15.24
C GLY A 237 9.24 8.48 -13.97
N HIS A 238 8.09 9.16 -13.98
CA HIS A 238 7.51 9.74 -12.78
C HIS A 238 6.80 8.66 -11.97
N PRO A 239 6.92 8.62 -10.64
CA PRO A 239 6.12 7.73 -9.81
C PRO A 239 4.64 7.85 -10.17
N TYR A 240 3.99 6.75 -10.55
CA TYR A 240 2.56 6.79 -10.82
C TYR A 240 1.86 6.95 -9.47
N CYS A 241 1.08 8.02 -9.33
CA CYS A 241 0.40 8.37 -8.09
C CYS A 241 -0.41 7.19 -7.57
N TYR A 242 -0.23 6.88 -6.29
CA TYR A 242 -1.22 6.11 -5.56
C TYR A 242 -2.56 6.86 -5.63
N LYS A 243 -3.67 6.12 -5.77
CA LYS A 243 -5.04 6.63 -5.80
C LYS A 243 -5.33 7.71 -4.75
N MET A 244 -4.76 7.56 -3.55
CA MET A 244 -4.86 8.55 -2.48
C MET A 244 -4.10 9.84 -2.81
N GLU A 245 -2.87 9.77 -3.31
CA GLU A 245 -2.04 10.95 -3.57
C GLU A 245 -2.77 11.93 -4.49
N ARG A 246 -3.30 11.44 -5.62
CA ARG A 246 -4.06 12.29 -6.56
C ARG A 246 -5.34 12.90 -5.97
N ASN A 247 -6.00 12.21 -5.04
CA ASN A 247 -7.34 12.55 -4.56
C ASN A 247 -7.39 12.92 -3.07
N LEU A 248 -6.25 13.09 -2.39
CA LEU A 248 -6.18 13.22 -0.93
C LEU A 248 -7.05 14.36 -0.43
N GLY A 249 -6.98 15.52 -1.09
CA GLY A 249 -7.80 16.67 -0.70
C GLY A 249 -9.30 16.45 -0.87
N ARG A 250 -9.72 15.76 -1.94
CA ARG A 250 -11.12 15.37 -2.11
C ARG A 250 -11.55 14.41 -1.00
N LEU A 251 -10.76 13.37 -0.73
CA LEU A 251 -11.08 12.36 0.27
C LEU A 251 -11.18 12.97 1.69
N VAL A 252 -10.28 13.89 2.04
CA VAL A 252 -10.33 14.63 3.31
C VAL A 252 -11.56 15.53 3.38
N ALA A 253 -11.93 16.21 2.29
CA ALA A 253 -13.14 17.04 2.24
C ALA A 253 -14.42 16.22 2.46
N GLU A 254 -14.50 15.01 1.89
CA GLU A 254 -15.66 14.11 2.04
C GLU A 254 -15.86 13.60 3.48
N LEU A 255 -14.85 13.71 4.35
CA LEU A 255 -14.99 13.38 5.77
C LEU A 255 -15.91 14.35 6.51
N GLU A 256 -16.00 15.59 6.05
CA GLU A 256 -16.72 16.70 6.72
C GLU A 256 -16.16 16.95 8.14
N ARG A 257 -14.84 16.87 8.28
CA ARG A 257 -14.09 16.98 9.55
C ARG A 257 -12.88 17.90 9.38
N PRO A 258 -12.29 18.42 10.47
CA PRO A 258 -11.07 19.24 10.40
C PRO A 258 -9.93 18.50 9.70
N THR A 259 -9.01 19.21 9.04
CA THR A 259 -7.83 18.58 8.43
C THR A 259 -6.92 17.94 9.50
N PRO A 260 -6.39 16.73 9.28
CA PRO A 260 -5.49 16.07 10.22
C PRO A 260 -4.11 16.73 10.29
N GLU A 261 -3.45 16.65 11.45
CA GLU A 261 -2.05 17.03 11.62
C GLU A 261 -1.08 15.91 11.21
N LEU A 262 -1.59 14.68 11.12
CA LEU A 262 -0.81 13.46 10.92
C LEU A 262 -1.48 12.54 9.89
N LEU A 263 -0.69 12.05 8.95
CA LEU A 263 -1.06 10.99 8.02
C LEU A 263 -0.17 9.77 8.28
N LEU A 264 -0.79 8.62 8.53
CA LEU A 264 -0.15 7.32 8.66
C LEU A 264 -0.42 6.51 7.39
N ASP A 265 0.61 6.26 6.61
CA ASP A 265 0.56 5.46 5.39
C ASP A 265 1.04 4.05 5.69
N ILE A 266 0.11 3.18 6.05
CA ILE A 266 0.41 1.83 6.51
C ILE A 266 0.49 0.90 5.30
N HIS A 267 1.61 0.20 5.17
CA HIS A 267 1.87 -0.82 4.15
C HIS A 267 2.28 -2.13 4.79
N GLY A 268 1.81 -3.24 4.24
CA GLY A 268 2.39 -4.54 4.51
C GLY A 268 3.74 -4.69 3.81
N CYS A 269 4.74 -5.19 4.53
CA CYS A 269 5.99 -5.64 3.92
C CYS A 269 6.27 -7.09 4.33
N VAL A 270 7.21 -7.69 3.61
CA VAL A 270 7.69 -9.03 3.91
C VAL A 270 8.99 -8.91 4.65
N GLY A 271 8.91 -9.31 5.92
CA GLY A 271 10.05 -9.32 6.83
C GLY A 271 11.18 -10.16 6.28
N THR A 272 12.39 -9.91 6.75
CA THR A 272 13.56 -10.68 6.32
C THR A 272 13.63 -12.07 6.96
N SER A 273 12.75 -12.36 7.91
CA SER A 273 12.59 -13.66 8.58
C SER A 273 11.18 -13.80 9.16
N GLN A 274 10.85 -14.99 9.67
CA GLN A 274 9.54 -15.25 10.30
C GLN A 274 9.38 -14.55 11.67
N GLU A 275 10.48 -14.26 12.33
CA GLU A 275 10.53 -13.57 13.64
C GLU A 275 10.79 -12.07 13.48
N ASP A 276 10.57 -11.53 12.27
CA ASP A 276 10.81 -10.11 12.03
C ASP A 276 9.72 -9.27 12.71
N HIS A 277 10.12 -8.62 13.80
CA HIS A 277 9.30 -7.69 14.56
C HIS A 277 9.65 -6.22 14.27
N ARG A 278 10.50 -5.96 13.30
CA ARG A 278 10.99 -4.59 13.04
C ARG A 278 9.99 -3.84 12.17
N ILE A 279 9.40 -2.79 12.72
CA ILE A 279 8.62 -1.84 11.93
C ILE A 279 9.55 -0.77 11.40
N ILE A 280 9.47 -0.49 10.10
CA ILE A 280 10.21 0.62 9.48
C ILE A 280 9.25 1.78 9.26
N VAL A 281 9.65 2.97 9.72
CA VAL A 281 8.90 4.21 9.55
C VAL A 281 9.70 5.17 8.68
N GLY A 282 9.18 5.50 7.51
CA GLY A 282 9.74 6.48 6.59
C GLY A 282 9.13 7.86 6.70
N LEU A 283 9.98 8.89 6.66
CA LEU A 283 9.54 10.29 6.56
C LEU A 283 9.83 10.95 5.20
N GLY A 284 10.47 10.21 4.29
CA GLY A 284 10.80 10.68 2.95
C GLY A 284 12.24 10.36 2.53
N GLY A 285 12.37 9.59 1.46
CA GLY A 285 13.63 9.26 0.78
C GLY A 285 13.79 9.97 -0.58
N LEU A 286 12.77 10.72 -1.01
CA LEU A 286 12.74 11.48 -2.25
C LEU A 286 12.29 12.93 -1.99
N PRO A 287 12.66 13.89 -2.87
CA PRO A 287 12.16 15.26 -2.80
C PRO A 287 10.63 15.31 -2.85
N PRO A 288 9.99 16.29 -2.18
CA PRO A 288 10.64 17.30 -1.33
C PRO A 288 11.16 16.64 -0.05
N TYR A 289 12.37 16.94 0.42
CA TYR A 289 12.86 16.28 1.63
C TYR A 289 12.20 16.84 2.91
N PRO A 290 11.99 16.02 3.95
CA PRO A 290 11.64 16.52 5.29
C PRO A 290 12.72 17.46 5.84
N VAL A 291 12.30 18.47 6.60
CA VAL A 291 13.19 19.38 7.33
C VAL A 291 13.33 18.84 8.74
N ILE A 292 14.55 18.44 9.14
CA ILE A 292 14.79 17.76 10.42
C ILE A 292 14.31 18.57 11.64
N ASP A 293 14.48 19.90 11.60
CA ASP A 293 14.07 20.78 12.70
C ASP A 293 12.55 20.86 12.89
N GLN A 294 11.77 20.47 11.87
CA GLN A 294 10.31 20.36 11.99
C GLN A 294 9.90 19.04 12.66
N LEU A 295 10.79 18.04 12.66
CA LEU A 295 10.54 16.73 13.23
C LEU A 295 10.92 16.66 14.71
N GLY A 296 11.87 17.47 15.15
CA GLY A 296 12.36 17.48 16.52
C GLY A 296 13.68 18.23 16.68
N ARG A 297 14.22 18.17 17.90
CA ARG A 297 15.57 18.68 18.19
C ARG A 297 16.60 17.61 17.93
N LEU A 298 17.55 17.89 17.04
CA LEU A 298 18.69 17.01 16.76
C LEU A 298 19.88 17.37 17.65
N GLU A 299 20.51 16.37 18.26
CA GLU A 299 21.77 16.51 18.99
C GLU A 299 22.77 15.49 18.45
N GLN A 300 24.00 15.92 18.17
CA GLN A 300 25.05 15.05 17.67
C GLN A 300 26.21 14.99 18.66
N SER A 301 26.63 13.77 19.00
CA SER A 301 27.77 13.48 19.85
C SER A 301 28.66 12.43 19.17
N GLY A 302 29.71 12.90 18.48
CA GLY A 302 30.54 12.05 17.64
C GLY A 302 29.75 11.44 16.48
N GLU A 303 29.79 10.12 16.36
CA GLU A 303 29.03 9.37 15.34
C GLU A 303 27.56 9.12 15.73
N THR A 304 27.22 9.32 17.01
CA THR A 304 25.86 9.12 17.49
C THR A 304 25.02 10.37 17.28
N THR A 305 23.83 10.18 16.76
CA THR A 305 22.81 11.22 16.56
C THR A 305 21.59 10.90 17.42
N LEU A 306 21.14 11.87 18.20
CA LEU A 306 19.92 11.81 18.99
C LEU A 306 18.87 12.72 18.34
N LEU A 307 17.64 12.22 18.22
CA LEU A 307 16.48 13.02 17.83
C LEU A 307 15.45 13.00 18.95
N PHE A 308 15.12 14.18 19.45
CA PHE A 308 14.04 14.39 20.41
C PHE A 308 12.79 14.85 19.64
N PRO A 309 11.79 13.98 19.44
CA PRO A 309 10.67 14.27 18.54
C PRO A 309 9.81 15.42 19.05
N HIS A 310 9.27 16.21 18.12
CA HIS A 310 8.16 17.13 18.39
C HIS A 310 6.83 16.39 18.53
N ARG A 311 5.76 17.14 18.86
CA ARG A 311 4.44 16.59 19.20
C ARG A 311 3.88 15.67 18.10
N ALA A 312 3.88 16.10 16.84
CA ALA A 312 3.29 15.32 15.74
C ALA A 312 4.00 13.98 15.53
N LEU A 313 5.35 13.99 15.51
CA LEU A 313 6.14 12.76 15.37
C LEU A 313 6.00 11.87 16.61
N THR A 314 5.97 12.45 17.81
CA THR A 314 5.73 11.70 19.06
C THR A 314 4.37 11.00 18.99
N HIS A 315 3.32 11.70 18.59
CA HIS A 315 1.98 11.14 18.49
C HIS A 315 1.93 9.98 17.48
N GLY A 316 2.48 10.17 16.28
CA GLY A 316 2.49 9.09 15.28
C GLY A 316 3.35 7.89 15.70
N LEU A 317 4.48 8.10 16.38
CA LEU A 317 5.30 6.99 16.90
C LEU A 317 4.65 6.30 18.10
N SER A 318 3.92 7.00 18.96
CA SER A 318 3.12 6.39 20.05
C SER A 318 2.13 5.40 19.49
N PHE A 319 1.47 5.74 18.39
CA PHE A 319 0.55 4.83 17.70
C PHE A 319 1.26 3.58 17.17
N ILE A 320 2.40 3.74 16.52
CA ILE A 320 3.16 2.62 15.93
C ILE A 320 3.76 1.73 17.03
N ARG A 321 4.07 2.28 18.21
CA ARG A 321 4.60 1.55 19.37
C ARG A 321 3.67 0.45 19.87
N GLU A 322 2.36 0.61 19.73
CA GLU A 322 1.38 -0.44 20.07
C GLU A 322 1.53 -1.69 19.19
N LEU A 323 2.16 -1.56 18.02
CA LEU A 323 2.35 -2.65 17.06
C LEU A 323 3.66 -3.41 17.30
N SER A 324 4.73 -2.72 17.73
CA SER A 324 6.03 -3.34 18.00
C SER A 324 6.94 -2.52 18.94
N ASP A 325 7.72 -3.24 19.74
CA ASP A 325 8.83 -2.70 20.52
C ASP A 325 10.08 -2.38 19.67
N GLU A 326 10.18 -2.95 18.47
CA GLU A 326 11.28 -2.73 17.54
C GLU A 326 10.84 -1.82 16.39
N ILE A 327 11.17 -0.52 16.50
CA ILE A 327 10.82 0.49 15.49
C ILE A 327 12.09 1.20 15.02
N TYR A 328 12.25 1.32 13.71
CA TYR A 328 13.30 2.10 13.08
C TYR A 328 12.73 3.23 12.24
N LEU A 329 13.16 4.46 12.50
CA LEU A 329 12.82 5.63 11.72
C LEU A 329 13.90 5.90 10.66
N GLN A 330 13.50 6.12 9.41
CA GLN A 330 14.40 6.40 8.30
C GLN A 330 13.93 7.63 7.52
N LEU A 331 14.89 8.48 7.15
CA LEU A 331 14.62 9.65 6.32
C LEU A 331 15.87 10.16 5.61
N CYS A 332 15.66 10.88 4.51
CA CYS A 332 16.67 11.70 3.88
C CYS A 332 16.26 13.17 3.97
N CYS A 333 17.15 14.02 4.48
CA CYS A 333 16.94 15.48 4.52
C CYS A 333 17.51 16.18 3.29
N GLN A 334 18.49 15.54 2.64
CA GLN A 334 19.11 15.94 1.38
C GLN A 334 19.55 14.67 0.62
N PRO A 335 19.90 14.77 -0.68
CA PRO A 335 20.32 13.60 -1.47
C PRO A 335 21.52 12.85 -0.87
N ASP A 336 22.38 13.53 -0.12
CA ASP A 336 23.60 13.01 0.52
C ASP A 336 23.55 13.02 2.07
N GLN A 337 22.40 13.33 2.66
CA GLN A 337 22.21 13.35 4.11
C GLN A 337 20.95 12.58 4.49
N CYS A 338 21.14 11.35 4.94
CA CYS A 338 20.08 10.50 5.47
C CYS A 338 20.33 10.16 6.93
N TYR A 339 19.30 9.67 7.60
CA TYR A 339 19.33 9.26 8.97
C TYR A 339 18.60 7.93 9.14
N GLN A 340 19.13 7.12 10.04
CA GLN A 340 18.47 5.94 10.55
C GLN A 340 18.52 6.00 12.08
N PHE A 341 17.37 5.92 12.72
CA PHE A 341 17.23 5.91 14.16
C PHE A 341 16.53 4.63 14.61
N ALA A 342 17.00 4.03 15.69
CA ALA A 342 16.20 3.13 16.51
C ALA A 342 15.35 3.98 17.45
N VAL A 343 14.05 3.67 17.54
CA VAL A 343 13.15 4.31 18.49
C VAL A 343 13.16 3.50 19.78
N LEU A 344 13.54 4.12 20.89
CA LEU A 344 13.56 3.53 22.22
C LEU A 344 12.20 3.68 22.92
N GLY A 345 12.05 3.08 24.11
CA GLY A 345 10.76 3.01 24.82
C GLY A 345 10.09 4.37 25.05
N ARG A 346 10.83 5.38 25.53
CA ARG A 346 10.30 6.76 25.71
C ARG A 346 10.20 7.56 24.41
N LEU A 347 10.15 6.88 23.26
CA LEU A 347 10.18 7.46 21.91
C LEU A 347 11.40 8.33 21.62
N GLN A 348 12.46 8.17 22.43
CA GLN A 348 13.77 8.76 22.14
C GLN A 348 14.38 8.03 20.95
N MET A 349 14.98 8.77 20.03
CA MET A 349 15.57 8.20 18.84
C MET A 349 17.09 8.29 18.91
N VAL A 350 17.74 7.15 18.76
CA VAL A 350 19.20 7.03 18.74
C VAL A 350 19.61 6.43 17.42
N GLY A 351 20.54 7.08 16.73
CA GLY A 351 20.85 6.73 15.36
C GLY A 351 22.16 7.30 14.88
N ARG A 352 22.30 7.31 13.57
CA ARG A 352 23.48 7.84 12.87
C ARG A 352 23.07 8.61 11.63
N LYS A 353 23.89 9.59 11.28
CA LYS A 353 23.87 10.21 9.96
C LYS A 353 24.51 9.24 8.97
N ILE A 354 23.82 8.98 7.87
CA ILE A 354 24.25 8.11 6.78
C ILE A 354 24.56 9.01 5.58
N SER A 355 25.72 8.79 4.97
CA SER A 355 26.03 9.32 3.64
C SER A 355 25.69 8.25 2.59
N PRO A 356 24.63 8.46 1.78
CA PRO A 356 24.29 7.60 0.66
C PRO A 356 25.46 7.15 -0.20
N LYS A 357 26.34 8.09 -0.59
CA LYS A 357 27.49 7.80 -1.45
C LYS A 357 28.48 6.83 -0.80
N GLN A 358 28.76 7.02 0.48
CA GLN A 358 29.72 6.18 1.21
C GLN A 358 29.13 4.80 1.48
N ASP A 359 27.86 4.73 1.86
CA ASP A 359 27.20 3.47 2.16
C ASP A 359 27.05 2.62 0.88
N VAL A 360 26.72 3.24 -0.26
CA VAL A 360 26.63 2.55 -1.56
C VAL A 360 27.99 1.98 -1.99
N ALA A 361 29.08 2.71 -1.77
CA ALA A 361 30.42 2.21 -2.08
C ALA A 361 30.80 0.96 -1.24
N SER A 362 30.08 0.70 -0.16
CA SER A 362 30.25 -0.48 0.70
C SER A 362 29.24 -1.61 0.45
N LEU A 363 28.27 -1.40 -0.45
CA LEU A 363 27.26 -2.41 -0.78
C LEU A 363 27.85 -3.56 -1.61
N LEU A 364 27.25 -4.74 -1.49
CA LEU A 364 27.56 -5.87 -2.35
C LEU A 364 26.93 -5.70 -3.74
N GLU A 365 27.55 -6.31 -4.75
CA GLU A 365 27.02 -6.33 -6.12
C GLU A 365 25.57 -6.86 -6.13
N GLY A 366 24.63 -6.01 -6.57
CA GLY A 366 23.19 -6.28 -6.59
C GLY A 366 22.36 -5.52 -5.54
N GLU A 367 22.98 -4.97 -4.49
CA GLU A 367 22.31 -4.15 -3.45
C GLU A 367 22.20 -2.66 -3.85
N GLU A 368 22.87 -2.23 -4.93
CA GLU A 368 22.84 -0.86 -5.44
C GLU A 368 21.49 -0.47 -6.07
N ARG A 369 20.53 -1.41 -6.13
CA ARG A 369 19.15 -1.21 -6.60
C ARG A 369 18.41 -0.10 -5.86
N CYS A 370 18.91 0.28 -4.68
CA CYS A 370 18.36 1.33 -3.85
C CYS A 370 19.06 2.68 -4.08
N TYR A 371 19.96 2.81 -5.03
CA TYR A 371 20.68 4.04 -5.34
C TYR A 371 20.44 4.47 -6.79
N LEU A 372 20.03 5.73 -6.96
CA LEU A 372 19.78 6.42 -8.23
C LEU A 372 21.03 7.26 -8.57
N PRO A 373 21.97 6.76 -9.41
CA PRO A 373 23.28 7.37 -9.54
C PRO A 373 23.29 8.69 -10.33
N ARG A 374 22.31 8.89 -11.23
CA ARG A 374 22.19 10.13 -12.01
C ARG A 374 21.67 11.28 -11.15
N GLU A 375 20.73 10.95 -10.27
CA GLU A 375 20.06 11.88 -9.37
C GLU A 375 20.82 12.04 -8.05
N ASN A 376 21.80 11.15 -7.79
CA ASN A 376 22.55 11.05 -6.54
C ASN A 376 21.61 10.89 -5.32
N ILE A 377 20.61 10.03 -5.46
CA ILE A 377 19.59 9.78 -4.42
C ILE A 377 19.71 8.34 -3.96
N ARG A 378 19.65 8.11 -2.65
CA ARG A 378 19.42 6.77 -2.11
C ARG A 378 18.01 6.61 -1.61
N TRP A 379 17.33 5.65 -2.20
CA TRP A 379 16.11 5.06 -1.68
C TRP A 379 16.47 4.19 -0.47
N LEU A 380 15.95 4.49 0.71
CA LEU A 380 16.01 3.53 1.82
C LEU A 380 14.67 2.78 1.79
N PRO A 381 14.66 1.42 1.77
CA PRO A 381 13.44 0.65 1.95
C PRO A 381 12.72 1.13 3.22
N GLY A 382 11.44 1.52 3.11
CA GLY A 382 10.71 2.21 4.18
C GLY A 382 10.70 3.74 4.08
N ALA A 383 11.75 4.42 3.59
CA ALA A 383 11.75 5.89 3.53
C ALA A 383 11.04 6.49 2.31
N GLY A 384 10.91 5.75 1.20
CA GLY A 384 11.02 6.39 -0.11
C GLY A 384 9.85 6.30 -1.10
N ALA A 385 8.61 6.02 -0.70
CA ALA A 385 7.49 5.97 -1.66
C ALA A 385 6.35 6.96 -1.39
N ASN A 386 6.45 7.86 -0.40
CA ASN A 386 5.37 8.79 -0.02
C ASN A 386 5.61 10.25 -0.46
N ALA A 387 6.51 10.50 -1.43
CA ALA A 387 6.87 11.87 -1.82
C ALA A 387 5.68 12.67 -2.38
N LEU A 388 4.89 12.02 -3.22
CA LEU A 388 3.67 12.60 -3.78
C LEU A 388 2.61 12.77 -2.68
N GLN A 389 2.42 11.79 -1.80
CA GLN A 389 1.56 11.93 -0.63
C GLN A 389 1.93 13.14 0.25
N ARG A 390 3.24 13.38 0.48
CA ARG A 390 3.72 14.55 1.23
C ARG A 390 3.50 15.86 0.49
N LEU A 391 3.64 15.88 -0.84
CA LEU A 391 3.32 17.05 -1.65
C LEU A 391 1.84 17.40 -1.54
N GLU A 392 0.97 16.39 -1.64
CA GLU A 392 -0.48 16.57 -1.61
C GLU A 392 -0.98 16.91 -0.19
N ALA A 393 -0.41 16.30 0.83
CA ALA A 393 -0.67 16.63 2.22
C ALA A 393 -0.32 18.10 2.56
N ARG A 394 0.80 18.62 2.02
CA ARG A 394 1.20 20.03 2.21
C ARG A 394 0.21 21.02 1.59
N LYS A 395 -0.56 20.62 0.57
CA LYS A 395 -1.62 21.46 0.01
C LYS A 395 -2.82 21.58 0.94
N LEU A 396 -3.04 20.57 1.79
CA LEU A 396 -4.09 20.58 2.81
C LEU A 396 -3.67 21.37 4.04
N GLN A 397 -2.49 21.06 4.57
CA GLN A 397 -1.92 21.73 5.72
C GLN A 397 -0.40 21.68 5.63
N ARG A 398 0.24 22.85 5.70
CA ARG A 398 1.69 23.00 5.48
C ARG A 398 2.54 22.11 6.38
N ASP A 399 2.11 21.92 7.62
CA ASP A 399 2.84 21.20 8.67
C ASP A 399 2.32 19.77 8.89
N LEU A 400 1.48 19.25 7.99
CA LEU A 400 0.99 17.87 8.06
C LEU A 400 2.15 16.89 7.91
N LEU A 401 2.32 16.01 8.88
CA LEU A 401 3.38 14.99 8.90
C LEU A 401 2.88 13.67 8.31
N CYS A 402 3.57 13.14 7.30
CA CYS A 402 3.29 11.80 6.77
C CYS A 402 4.31 10.79 7.29
N LEU A 403 3.83 9.72 7.92
CA LEU A 403 4.61 8.54 8.31
C LEU A 403 4.28 7.41 7.36
N HIS A 404 5.24 6.95 6.56
CA HIS A 404 5.11 5.70 5.81
C HIS A 404 5.52 4.56 6.73
N VAL A 405 4.63 3.61 7.00
CA VAL A 405 4.82 2.56 8.02
C VAL A 405 4.80 1.21 7.33
N GLU A 406 5.95 0.55 7.25
CA GLU A 406 6.06 -0.81 6.74
C GLU A 406 5.94 -1.81 7.90
N ILE A 407 4.90 -2.64 7.87
CA ILE A 407 4.61 -3.64 8.90
C ILE A 407 4.89 -5.06 8.36
N PRO A 408 5.83 -5.79 8.97
CA PRO A 408 6.09 -7.18 8.63
C PRO A 408 4.87 -8.08 8.78
N THR A 409 4.78 -9.10 7.93
CA THR A 409 3.73 -10.13 7.93
C THR A 409 3.41 -10.70 9.31
N ASN A 410 4.42 -11.04 10.11
CA ASN A 410 4.21 -11.67 11.42
C ASN A 410 3.45 -10.74 12.38
N ILE A 411 3.84 -9.47 12.44
CA ILE A 411 3.12 -8.46 13.24
C ILE A 411 1.69 -8.34 12.74
N ARG A 412 1.49 -8.17 11.43
CA ARG A 412 0.14 -8.04 10.86
C ARG A 412 -0.76 -9.21 11.27
N ARG A 413 -0.30 -10.45 11.12
CA ARG A 413 -1.06 -11.66 11.51
C ARG A 413 -1.46 -11.68 12.98
N ASN A 414 -0.53 -11.38 13.87
CA ASN A 414 -0.80 -11.34 15.30
C ASN A 414 -1.86 -10.28 15.64
N MET A 415 -1.86 -9.16 14.93
CA MET A 415 -2.88 -8.12 15.09
C MET A 415 -4.25 -8.54 14.53
N VAL A 416 -4.28 -9.23 13.40
CA VAL A 416 -5.52 -9.82 12.86
C VAL A 416 -6.18 -10.75 13.89
N LEU A 417 -5.39 -11.62 14.53
CA LEU A 417 -5.89 -12.51 15.57
C LEU A 417 -6.47 -11.73 16.76
N LYS A 418 -5.73 -10.74 17.27
CA LYS A 418 -6.20 -9.86 18.36
C LYS A 418 -7.49 -9.11 18.00
N TYR A 419 -7.62 -8.67 16.75
CA TYR A 419 -8.84 -8.00 16.29
C TYR A 419 -10.04 -8.95 16.27
N ARG A 420 -9.85 -10.16 15.74
CA ARG A 420 -10.91 -11.18 15.72
C ARG A 420 -11.31 -11.60 17.13
N GLU A 421 -10.37 -11.69 18.06
CA GLU A 421 -10.66 -11.91 19.50
C GLU A 421 -11.57 -10.80 20.06
N LEU A 422 -11.26 -9.52 19.80
CA LEU A 422 -12.11 -8.39 20.22
C LEU A 422 -13.51 -8.45 19.62
N GLN A 423 -13.65 -8.87 18.36
CA GLN A 423 -14.95 -9.04 17.71
C GLN A 423 -15.77 -10.17 18.36
N ILE A 424 -15.12 -11.27 18.76
CA ILE A 424 -15.77 -12.39 19.46
C ILE A 424 -16.22 -11.94 20.86
N ASP A 425 -15.34 -11.31 21.62
CA ASP A 425 -15.64 -10.87 22.99
C ASP A 425 -16.79 -9.84 23.02
N SER A 426 -16.77 -8.88 22.10
CA SER A 426 -17.87 -7.91 21.95
C SER A 426 -19.19 -8.58 21.54
N SER A 427 -19.14 -9.60 20.68
CA SER A 427 -20.33 -10.39 20.31
C SER A 427 -20.87 -11.19 21.50
N LEU A 428 -20.00 -11.78 22.33
CA LEU A 428 -20.39 -12.52 23.53
C LEU A 428 -20.99 -11.59 24.59
N ALA A 429 -20.39 -10.41 24.80
CA ALA A 429 -20.91 -9.39 25.70
C ALA A 429 -22.29 -8.88 25.23
N ALA A 430 -22.47 -8.68 23.93
CA ALA A 430 -23.76 -8.27 23.35
C ALA A 430 -24.84 -9.37 23.38
N SER A 431 -24.45 -10.64 23.51
CA SER A 431 -25.36 -11.81 23.56
C SER A 431 -25.65 -12.31 24.98
N SER A 432 -25.00 -11.73 25.99
CA SER A 432 -25.22 -12.03 27.42
C SER A 432 -26.07 -10.98 28.15
N LEU A 433 -26.65 -10.06 27.37
CA LEU A 433 -27.82 -9.23 27.69
C LEU A 433 -29.07 -9.87 27.04
#